data_AF-A0A2N2PCD5-F1
#
_entry.id   AF-A0A2N2PCD5-F1
#
_cell.length_a   1.000
_cell.length_b   1.000
_cell.length_c   1.000
_cell.angle_alpha   90.00
_cell.angle_beta   90.00
_cell.angle_gamma   90.00
#
_symmetry.space_group_name_H-M   'P 1'
#
loop_
_entity.id
_entity.type
_entity.pdbx_description
1 polymer ?
#
loop_
_entity_poly.entity_id
_entity_poly.type
_entity_poly.pdbx_seq_one_letter_code
_entity_poly.pdbx_strand_id
1 'polypeptide(L)'
;MNYILMILPAFPFAALITTVIYALIYWLTKHKRNKPAFLQRIFEFTLVGWFVMFIYVTQVMSFGNGLGESLNLIPLKPVYLAIKYGAVNAGMANQIVLNILMFIPLGILLPLISKKRFGGFLPLLGFSFIITFLTEASQLLSGRSADIDDIIANSFGGVLGFALVVFFCGIVYWIKSKRQGKPICMPNYPLKLAASIMLVLLLVSPLVVIRILEGNKGIGYVYYGHLQPTHIEYPETISADETSANLYKNILLESQDSLTTRLIEITGFDCAFEDVGYGTFRCGKAGDKKVIFIYPYNTWSVTYTYAEPIETNPSKLPGEPQALEIAKTYLENFGIPLNSVEYAGLREDFGDNNLHLMFMDRTSTRNHFIWGSVDVTIGEEGTLLGISDDRTYFEFVKTVKAISPQKAISIAQDIGVGEWSNTASITKIEPSFYFNEDTGYLIPTWQIHGTLTGYQGQEYEWTPNIDATK
;
A
#
# COMPACT_ATOMS: atom_id res chain seq x y z
N MET A 1 -4.00 -7.16 6.34
CA MET A 1 -4.82 -8.05 7.19
C MET A 1 -5.09 -9.41 6.54
N ASN A 2 -5.18 -9.51 5.20
CA ASN A 2 -5.44 -10.77 4.48
C ASN A 2 -4.39 -11.88 4.69
N TYR A 3 -3.11 -11.56 4.89
CA TYR A 3 -2.05 -12.57 5.08
C TYR A 3 -2.21 -13.42 6.36
N ILE A 4 -2.73 -12.85 7.45
CA ILE A 4 -2.93 -13.62 8.69
C ILE A 4 -4.02 -14.69 8.48
N LEU A 5 -5.07 -14.35 7.72
CA LEU A 5 -6.14 -15.29 7.38
C LEU A 5 -5.63 -16.43 6.49
N MET A 6 -4.65 -16.18 5.62
CA MET A 6 -4.01 -17.22 4.79
C MET A 6 -3.22 -18.25 5.61
N ILE A 7 -2.73 -17.88 6.80
CA ILE A 7 -1.95 -18.77 7.67
C ILE A 7 -2.87 -19.68 8.50
N LEU A 8 -4.11 -19.26 8.79
CA LEU A 8 -5.03 -20.00 9.65
C LEU A 8 -5.23 -21.49 9.28
N PRO A 9 -5.39 -21.86 7.99
CA PRO A 9 -5.53 -23.26 7.60
C PRO A 9 -4.28 -24.12 7.85
N ALA A 10 -3.10 -23.52 8.04
CA ALA A 10 -1.85 -24.25 8.24
C ALA A 10 -1.65 -24.73 9.69
N PHE A 11 -2.34 -24.15 10.68
CA PHE A 11 -2.13 -24.48 12.10
C PHE A 11 -2.35 -25.96 12.46
N PRO A 12 -3.40 -26.67 11.98
CA PRO A 12 -3.58 -28.08 12.29
C PRO A 12 -2.43 -28.96 11.79
N PHE A 13 -1.96 -28.71 10.56
CA PHE A 13 -0.83 -29.43 9.98
C PHE A 13 0.47 -29.11 10.72
N ALA A 14 0.70 -27.83 11.03
CA ALA A 14 1.85 -27.41 11.81
C ALA A 14 1.87 -28.06 13.20
N ALA A 15 0.72 -28.16 13.88
CA ALA A 15 0.60 -28.83 15.17
C ALA A 15 0.93 -30.33 15.10
N LEU A 16 0.48 -31.02 14.04
CA LEU A 16 0.83 -32.43 13.81
C LEU A 16 2.34 -32.59 13.60
N ILE A 17 2.94 -31.81 12.71
CA ILE A 17 4.38 -31.83 12.44
C ILE A 17 5.18 -31.51 13.71
N THR A 18 4.75 -30.49 14.46
CA THR A 18 5.34 -30.11 15.76
C THR A 18 5.34 -31.28 16.73
N THR A 19 4.22 -32.01 16.82
CA THR A 19 4.09 -33.17 17.71
C THR A 19 5.06 -34.28 17.33
N VAL A 20 5.18 -34.60 16.03
CA VAL A 20 6.10 -35.62 15.54
C VAL A 20 7.56 -35.22 15.82
N ILE A 21 7.96 -33.99 15.47
CA ILE A 21 9.32 -33.50 15.68
C ILE A 21 9.66 -33.45 17.18
N TYR A 22 8.76 -32.92 18.01
CA TYR A 22 9.00 -32.84 19.45
C TYR A 22 9.11 -34.22 20.10
N ALA A 23 8.25 -35.17 19.70
CA ALA A 23 8.31 -36.56 20.17
C ALA A 23 9.66 -37.21 19.79
N LEU A 24 10.15 -36.98 18.58
CA LEU A 24 11.45 -37.46 18.12
C LEU A 24 12.61 -36.85 18.92
N ILE A 25 12.63 -35.52 19.10
CA ILE A 25 13.65 -34.83 19.91
C ILE A 25 13.63 -35.37 21.35
N TYR A 26 12.44 -35.51 21.94
CA TYR A 26 12.31 -36.06 23.29
C TYR A 26 12.84 -37.49 23.37
N TRP A 27 12.49 -38.35 22.40
CA TRP A 27 12.96 -39.73 22.34
C TRP A 27 14.49 -39.83 22.20
N LEU A 28 15.11 -39.02 21.34
CA LEU A 28 16.57 -38.98 21.12
C LEU A 28 17.34 -38.42 22.31
N THR A 29 16.73 -37.52 23.09
CA THR A 29 17.42 -36.83 24.19
C THR A 29 17.11 -37.42 25.56
N LYS A 30 16.08 -38.27 25.71
CA LYS A 30 15.62 -38.79 27.02
C LYS A 30 16.71 -39.47 27.86
N HIS A 31 17.77 -39.99 27.24
CA HIS A 31 18.89 -40.63 27.92
C HIS A 31 20.05 -39.66 28.24
N LYS A 32 20.09 -38.49 27.60
CA LYS A 32 21.15 -37.48 27.76
C LYS A 32 20.77 -36.33 28.69
N ARG A 33 19.51 -36.25 29.12
CA ARG A 33 19.00 -35.18 29.98
C ARG A 33 18.02 -35.70 31.03
N ASN A 34 17.97 -35.03 32.17
CA ASN A 34 16.92 -35.25 33.16
C ASN A 34 15.55 -34.90 32.58
N LYS A 35 14.49 -35.57 33.08
CA LYS A 35 13.12 -35.29 32.64
C LYS A 35 12.77 -33.82 32.91
N PRO A 36 12.46 -33.02 31.88
CA PRO A 36 12.13 -31.61 32.07
C PRO A 36 10.81 -31.44 32.81
N ALA A 37 10.70 -30.34 33.57
CA ALA A 37 9.46 -29.96 34.23
C ALA A 37 8.32 -29.77 33.21
N PHE A 38 7.06 -29.89 33.64
CA PHE A 38 5.89 -29.75 32.76
C PHE A 38 5.90 -28.43 31.96
N LEU A 39 6.17 -27.31 32.62
CA LEU A 39 6.22 -25.99 31.97
C LEU A 39 7.36 -25.89 30.95
N GLN A 40 8.50 -26.52 31.24
CA GLN A 40 9.63 -26.56 30.30
C GLN A 40 9.29 -27.37 29.05
N ARG A 41 8.52 -28.46 29.18
CA ARG A 41 8.00 -29.21 28.02
C ARG A 41 7.08 -28.37 27.15
N ILE A 42 6.22 -27.55 27.76
CA ILE A 42 5.36 -26.61 27.02
C ILE A 42 6.23 -25.62 26.23
N PHE A 43 7.20 -24.96 26.87
CA PHE A 43 8.06 -24.00 26.16
C PHE A 43 8.88 -24.65 25.03
N GLU A 44 9.43 -25.84 25.26
CA GLU A 44 10.14 -26.59 24.21
C GLU A 44 9.21 -26.94 23.04
N PHE A 45 7.99 -27.43 23.31
CA PHE A 45 7.00 -27.74 22.29
C PHE A 45 6.59 -26.49 21.50
N THR A 46 6.32 -25.38 22.19
CA THR A 46 6.00 -24.10 21.56
C THR A 46 7.15 -23.59 20.69
N LEU A 47 8.41 -23.76 21.13
CA LEU A 47 9.57 -23.39 20.32
C LEU A 47 9.67 -24.24 19.05
N VAL A 48 9.43 -25.55 19.13
CA VAL A 48 9.39 -26.41 17.94
C VAL A 48 8.27 -25.96 16.99
N GLY A 49 7.08 -25.67 17.52
CA GLY A 49 5.97 -25.19 16.70
C GLY A 49 6.24 -23.83 16.06
N TRP A 50 6.92 -22.94 16.79
CA TRP A 50 7.41 -21.69 16.24
C TRP A 50 8.37 -21.93 15.06
N PHE A 51 9.34 -22.84 15.18
CA PHE A 51 10.25 -23.17 14.07
C PHE A 51 9.52 -23.74 12.85
N VAL A 52 8.53 -24.61 13.06
CA VAL A 52 7.71 -25.17 11.97
C VAL A 52 6.97 -24.06 11.24
N MET A 53 6.30 -23.17 11.99
CA MET A 53 5.58 -22.03 11.40
C MET A 53 6.53 -21.03 10.74
N PHE A 54 7.69 -20.76 11.36
CA PHE A 54 8.70 -19.85 10.83
C PHE A 54 9.22 -20.32 9.48
N ILE A 55 9.58 -21.61 9.35
CA ILE A 55 10.01 -22.20 8.07
C ILE A 55 8.88 -22.17 7.05
N TYR A 56 7.65 -22.51 7.46
CA TYR A 56 6.50 -22.48 6.55
C TYR A 56 6.25 -21.07 5.99
N VAL A 57 6.22 -20.06 6.85
CA VAL A 57 5.99 -18.67 6.43
C VAL A 57 7.16 -18.16 5.58
N THR A 58 8.41 -18.38 5.98
CA THR A 58 9.56 -17.78 5.27
C THR A 58 9.98 -18.53 4.01
N GLN A 59 9.87 -19.86 3.99
CA GLN A 59 10.42 -20.70 2.91
C GLN A 59 9.34 -21.29 2.00
N VAL A 60 8.14 -21.57 2.52
CA VAL A 60 7.09 -22.28 1.75
C VAL A 60 6.05 -21.31 1.18
N MET A 61 5.60 -20.32 1.95
CA MET A 61 4.71 -19.31 1.40
C MET A 61 5.43 -18.48 0.34
N SER A 62 4.73 -18.28 -0.78
CA SER A 62 5.11 -17.28 -1.76
C SER A 62 4.51 -15.95 -1.35
N PHE A 63 5.37 -14.99 -1.01
CA PHE A 63 5.00 -13.61 -0.76
C PHE A 63 5.54 -12.77 -1.91
N GLY A 64 4.73 -11.82 -2.40
CA GLY A 64 5.09 -10.94 -3.51
C GLY A 64 4.74 -11.51 -4.89
N ASN A 65 4.96 -10.68 -5.90
CA ASN A 65 4.68 -10.94 -7.32
C ASN A 65 5.95 -11.33 -8.11
N GLY A 66 7.09 -11.53 -7.42
CA GLY A 66 8.37 -11.84 -8.05
C GLY A 66 9.04 -10.66 -8.76
N LEU A 67 8.53 -9.45 -8.60
CA LEU A 67 9.03 -8.23 -9.26
C LEU A 67 10.01 -7.43 -8.39
N GLY A 68 10.36 -7.90 -7.19
CA GLY A 68 11.23 -7.18 -6.25
C GLY A 68 12.72 -7.38 -6.51
N GLU A 69 13.54 -6.53 -5.87
CA GLU A 69 15.01 -6.68 -5.81
C GLU A 69 15.40 -8.10 -5.41
N SER A 70 16.31 -8.73 -6.16
CA SER A 70 16.87 -10.01 -5.77
C SER A 70 17.77 -9.91 -4.52
N LEU A 71 18.31 -8.72 -4.24
CA LEU A 71 19.17 -8.48 -3.10
C LEU A 71 19.15 -7.00 -2.67
N ASN A 72 18.56 -6.69 -1.52
CA ASN A 72 18.69 -5.38 -0.88
C ASN A 72 19.76 -5.43 0.22
N LEU A 73 20.79 -4.58 0.09
CA LEU A 73 21.84 -4.40 1.10
C LEU A 73 21.85 -3.00 1.73
N ILE A 74 20.87 -2.17 1.40
CA ILE A 74 20.75 -0.82 1.95
C ILE A 74 19.92 -0.90 3.23
N PRO A 75 20.53 -0.76 4.42
CA PRO A 75 19.80 -0.88 5.67
C PRO A 75 18.83 0.29 5.84
N LEU A 76 17.65 -0.03 6.36
CA LEU A 76 16.54 0.86 6.68
C LEU A 76 15.99 1.59 5.45
N LYS A 77 16.12 1.01 4.24
CA LYS A 77 15.62 1.60 2.99
C LYS A 77 14.11 1.90 3.09
N PRO A 78 13.23 0.97 3.53
CA PRO A 78 11.81 1.26 3.67
C PRO A 78 11.50 2.35 4.69
N VAL A 79 12.27 2.46 5.78
CA VAL A 79 12.09 3.52 6.79
C VAL A 79 12.43 4.90 6.20
N TYR A 80 13.54 4.99 5.46
CA TYR A 80 13.92 6.21 4.75
C TYR A 80 12.86 6.63 3.72
N LEU A 81 12.38 5.68 2.91
CA LEU A 81 11.32 5.94 1.93
C LEU A 81 10.03 6.38 2.61
N ALA A 82 9.65 5.77 3.74
CA ALA A 82 8.45 6.13 4.48
C ALA A 82 8.53 7.57 5.03
N ILE A 83 9.68 7.95 5.58
CA ILE A 83 9.90 9.30 6.12
C ILE A 83 9.84 10.35 4.99
N LYS A 84 10.53 10.09 3.86
CA LYS A 84 10.71 11.08 2.80
C LYS A 84 9.55 11.15 1.82
N TYR A 85 9.02 9.99 1.43
CA TYR A 85 8.01 9.84 0.39
C TYR A 85 6.68 9.26 0.90
N GLY A 86 6.56 8.96 2.20
CA GLY A 86 5.32 8.47 2.82
C GLY A 86 5.29 6.94 2.85
N ALA A 87 4.63 6.33 3.86
CA ALA A 87 4.64 4.87 3.97
C ALA A 87 3.92 4.18 2.80
N VAL A 88 3.06 4.89 2.07
CA VAL A 88 2.42 4.40 0.83
C VAL A 88 3.46 4.02 -0.24
N ASN A 89 4.61 4.70 -0.27
CA ASN A 89 5.72 4.42 -1.20
C ASN A 89 6.80 3.52 -0.62
N ALA A 90 6.69 3.17 0.66
CA ALA A 90 7.58 2.22 1.31
C ALA A 90 6.90 0.86 1.35
N GLY A 91 6.82 0.20 0.18
CA GLY A 91 6.07 -1.04 -0.08
C GLY A 91 6.34 -2.24 0.86
N MET A 92 7.23 -2.09 1.83
CA MET A 92 7.62 -3.10 2.82
C MET A 92 7.66 -2.58 4.27
N ALA A 93 7.21 -1.36 4.58
CA ALA A 93 7.21 -0.86 5.96
C ALA A 93 6.39 -1.75 6.92
N ASN A 94 5.28 -2.32 6.43
CA ASN A 94 4.49 -3.30 7.19
C ASN A 94 5.22 -4.65 7.35
N GLN A 95 6.09 -5.02 6.40
CA GLN A 95 6.86 -6.27 6.49
C GLN A 95 7.90 -6.19 7.61
N ILE A 96 8.57 -5.03 7.78
CA ILE A 96 9.46 -4.79 8.92
C ILE A 96 8.75 -5.07 10.25
N VAL A 97 7.51 -4.56 10.41
CA VAL A 97 6.73 -4.79 11.64
C VAL A 97 6.36 -6.27 11.81
N LEU A 98 5.94 -6.95 10.74
CA LEU A 98 5.61 -8.38 10.79
C LEU A 98 6.83 -9.25 11.12
N ASN A 99 8.01 -8.90 10.59
CA ASN A 99 9.28 -9.58 10.87
C ASN A 99 9.71 -9.39 12.33
N ILE A 100 9.61 -8.17 12.86
CA ILE A 100 9.79 -7.91 14.30
C ILE A 100 8.84 -8.80 15.12
N LEU A 101 7.54 -8.78 14.81
CA LEU A 101 6.52 -9.55 15.55
C LEU A 101 6.79 -11.06 15.50
N MET A 102 7.27 -11.57 14.37
CA MET A 102 7.57 -12.99 14.15
C MET A 102 8.67 -13.50 15.11
N PHE A 103 9.66 -12.66 15.45
CA PHE A 103 10.77 -13.04 16.32
C PHE A 103 10.57 -12.73 17.82
N ILE A 104 9.55 -11.95 18.19
CA ILE A 104 9.22 -11.71 19.61
C ILE A 104 9.03 -13.04 20.40
N PRO A 105 8.25 -14.03 19.91
CA PRO A 105 8.11 -15.31 20.59
C PRO A 105 9.44 -16.04 20.80
N LEU A 106 10.35 -15.99 19.81
CA LEU A 106 11.68 -16.58 19.93
C LEU A 106 12.47 -15.93 21.07
N GLY A 107 12.48 -14.59 21.11
CA GLY A 107 13.10 -13.79 22.17
C GLY A 107 12.58 -14.10 23.58
N ILE A 108 11.30 -14.48 23.68
CA ILE A 108 10.67 -14.89 24.94
C ILE A 108 11.04 -16.33 25.32
N LEU A 109 10.94 -17.27 24.38
CA LEU A 109 11.04 -18.70 24.67
C LEU A 109 12.47 -19.14 25.02
N LEU A 110 13.49 -18.63 24.32
CA LEU A 110 14.89 -19.03 24.52
C LEU A 110 15.40 -18.84 25.97
N PRO A 111 15.26 -17.65 26.61
CA PRO A 111 15.69 -17.46 28.00
C PRO A 111 14.87 -18.29 29.00
N LEU A 112 13.61 -18.61 28.69
CA LEU A 112 12.73 -19.43 29.52
C LEU A 112 13.11 -20.92 29.47
N ILE A 113 13.57 -21.41 28.31
CA ILE A 113 14.04 -22.79 28.14
C ILE A 113 15.44 -22.97 28.73
N SER A 114 16.36 -22.02 28.50
CA SER A 114 17.73 -22.10 29.01
C SER A 114 18.30 -20.75 29.40
N LYS A 115 18.03 -20.35 30.64
CA LYS A 115 18.60 -19.14 31.25
C LYS A 115 20.13 -19.11 31.23
N LYS A 116 20.80 -20.27 31.34
CA LYS A 116 22.27 -20.35 31.31
C LYS A 116 22.84 -19.97 29.93
N ARG A 117 22.16 -20.37 28.85
CA ARG A 117 22.63 -20.15 27.47
C ARG A 117 22.11 -18.85 26.88
N PHE A 118 20.85 -18.51 27.13
CA PHE A 118 20.13 -17.40 26.50
C PHE A 118 19.66 -16.33 27.49
N GLY A 119 20.13 -16.35 28.75
CA GLY A 119 19.79 -15.33 29.74
C GLY A 119 20.54 -14.01 29.59
N GLY A 120 21.41 -13.89 28.58
CA GLY A 120 22.13 -12.67 28.25
C GLY A 120 21.71 -12.12 26.88
N PHE A 121 21.94 -10.82 26.68
CA PHE A 121 21.62 -10.13 25.43
C PHE A 121 22.40 -10.69 24.22
N LEU A 122 23.73 -10.86 24.35
CA LEU A 122 24.59 -11.27 23.22
C LEU A 122 24.24 -12.66 22.66
N PRO A 123 24.05 -13.73 23.47
CA PRO A 123 23.65 -15.03 22.95
C PRO A 123 22.33 -15.02 22.19
N LEU A 124 21.37 -14.20 22.63
CA LEU A 124 20.07 -14.10 21.99
C LEU A 124 20.13 -13.32 20.68
N LEU A 125 20.83 -12.18 20.69
CA LEU A 125 21.07 -11.38 19.49
C LEU A 125 21.80 -12.22 18.44
N GLY A 126 22.88 -12.89 18.83
CA GLY A 126 23.65 -13.77 17.95
C GLY A 126 22.82 -14.91 17.38
N PHE A 127 21.97 -15.55 18.18
CA PHE A 127 21.09 -16.63 17.70
C PHE A 127 20.02 -16.12 16.73
N SER A 128 19.39 -14.98 17.03
CA SER A 128 18.38 -14.37 16.16
C SER A 128 18.99 -13.92 14.83
N PHE A 129 20.17 -13.31 14.89
CA PHE A 129 20.94 -12.92 13.71
C PHE A 129 21.33 -14.13 12.86
N ILE A 130 21.90 -15.18 13.45
CA ILE A 130 22.33 -16.38 12.70
C ILE A 130 21.15 -17.05 12.02
N ILE A 131 20.02 -17.23 12.71
CA ILE A 131 18.84 -17.85 12.09
C ILE A 131 18.38 -17.03 10.90
N THR A 132 18.27 -15.72 11.07
CA THR A 132 17.76 -14.86 10.00
C THR A 132 18.74 -14.78 8.83
N PHE A 133 20.03 -14.66 9.12
CA PHE A 133 21.06 -14.71 8.08
C PHE A 133 20.99 -16.01 7.28
N LEU A 134 20.79 -17.15 7.93
CA LEU A 134 20.65 -18.44 7.25
C LEU A 134 19.38 -18.51 6.39
N THR A 135 18.28 -17.88 6.82
CA THR A 135 17.04 -17.84 6.01
C THR A 135 17.17 -16.96 4.77
N GLU A 136 17.77 -15.77 4.90
CA GLU A 136 18.03 -14.90 3.76
C GLU A 136 19.02 -15.58 2.79
N ALA A 137 20.08 -16.19 3.33
CA ALA A 137 21.04 -16.93 2.51
C ALA A 137 20.39 -18.12 1.78
N SER A 138 19.49 -18.87 2.42
CA SER A 138 18.78 -19.96 1.76
C SER A 138 17.79 -19.47 0.70
N GLN A 139 17.12 -18.33 0.93
CA GLN A 139 16.23 -17.69 -0.04
C GLN A 139 17.01 -17.23 -1.27
N LEU A 140 18.15 -16.56 -1.08
CA LEU A 140 19.02 -16.12 -2.16
C LEU A 140 19.52 -17.31 -3.01
N LEU A 141 19.94 -18.40 -2.36
CA LEU A 141 20.35 -19.63 -3.05
C LEU A 141 19.19 -20.32 -3.80
N SER A 142 17.95 -20.07 -3.39
CA SER A 142 16.74 -20.58 -4.03
C SER A 142 16.22 -19.66 -5.15
N GLY A 143 16.94 -18.58 -5.47
CA GLY A 143 16.54 -17.60 -6.48
C GLY A 143 15.46 -16.62 -6.02
N ARG A 144 15.21 -16.52 -4.71
CA ARG A 144 14.31 -15.53 -4.10
C ARG A 144 15.10 -14.28 -3.68
N SER A 145 14.38 -13.20 -3.42
CA SER A 145 14.96 -11.97 -2.86
C SER A 145 15.54 -12.20 -1.46
N ALA A 146 16.65 -11.55 -1.16
CA ALA A 146 17.19 -11.43 0.19
C ALA A 146 17.24 -9.96 0.62
N ASP A 147 16.88 -9.68 1.87
CA ASP A 147 16.79 -8.31 2.38
C ASP A 147 17.54 -8.15 3.72
N ILE A 148 18.49 -7.20 3.77
CA ILE A 148 19.19 -6.84 5.01
C ILE A 148 18.22 -6.33 6.09
N ASP A 149 17.12 -5.69 5.68
CA ASP A 149 16.11 -5.17 6.60
C ASP A 149 15.35 -6.28 7.32
N ASP A 150 15.22 -7.46 6.71
CA ASP A 150 14.61 -8.63 7.35
C ASP A 150 15.52 -9.19 8.45
N ILE A 151 16.84 -9.24 8.21
CA ILE A 151 17.84 -9.60 9.24
C ILE A 151 17.77 -8.63 10.42
N ILE A 152 17.69 -7.33 10.14
CA ILE A 152 17.62 -6.27 11.15
C ILE A 152 16.30 -6.38 11.94
N ALA A 153 15.16 -6.47 11.26
CA ALA A 153 13.83 -6.54 11.85
C ALA A 153 13.66 -7.77 12.75
N ASN A 154 14.05 -8.95 12.26
CA ASN A 154 13.97 -10.20 13.02
C ASN A 154 14.91 -10.20 14.24
N SER A 155 16.13 -9.67 14.08
CA SER A 155 17.06 -9.49 15.20
C SER A 155 16.47 -8.55 16.27
N PHE A 156 15.82 -7.47 15.85
CA PHE A 156 15.10 -6.58 16.76
C PHE A 156 13.90 -7.25 17.44
N GLY A 157 13.14 -8.06 16.72
CA GLY A 157 12.06 -8.88 17.29
C GLY A 157 12.56 -9.78 18.43
N GLY A 158 13.68 -10.47 18.21
CA GLY A 158 14.29 -11.33 19.23
C GLY A 158 14.71 -10.54 20.47
N VAL A 159 15.39 -9.40 20.26
CA VAL A 159 15.78 -8.49 21.33
C VAL A 159 14.57 -7.95 22.10
N LEU A 160 13.50 -7.57 21.40
CA LEU A 160 12.27 -7.05 21.99
C LEU A 160 11.59 -8.13 22.85
N GLY A 161 11.51 -9.37 22.37
CA GLY A 161 11.00 -10.50 23.14
C GLY A 161 11.78 -10.73 24.45
N PHE A 162 13.10 -10.61 24.42
CA PHE A 162 13.91 -10.71 25.64
C PHE A 162 13.76 -9.52 26.56
N ALA A 163 13.64 -8.30 26.02
CA ALA A 163 13.33 -7.11 26.80
C ALA A 163 12.00 -7.28 27.55
N LEU A 164 10.99 -7.89 26.93
CA LEU A 164 9.72 -8.22 27.59
C LEU A 164 9.91 -9.23 28.73
N VAL A 165 10.71 -10.29 28.53
CA VAL A 165 11.02 -11.26 29.61
C VAL A 165 11.70 -10.56 30.79
N VAL A 166 12.69 -9.71 30.51
CA VAL A 166 13.36 -8.91 31.54
C VAL A 166 12.32 -8.05 32.24
N PHE A 167 11.52 -7.28 31.51
CA PHE A 167 10.50 -6.37 32.04
C PHE A 167 9.51 -7.08 32.99
N PHE A 168 8.89 -8.17 32.55
CA PHE A 168 7.92 -8.92 33.37
C PHE A 168 8.57 -9.55 34.60
N CYS A 169 9.79 -10.09 34.49
CA CYS A 169 10.53 -10.59 35.65
C CYS A 169 10.74 -9.47 36.68
N GLY A 170 10.85 -8.21 36.24
CA GLY A 170 11.07 -7.05 37.10
C GLY A 170 9.86 -6.55 37.81
N ILE A 171 8.74 -6.53 37.11
CA ILE A 171 7.46 -6.28 37.75
C ILE A 171 7.24 -7.31 38.85
N VAL A 172 7.44 -8.60 38.57
CA VAL A 172 7.30 -9.67 39.57
C VAL A 172 8.28 -9.49 40.73
N TYR A 173 9.53 -9.13 40.45
CA TYR A 173 10.54 -8.82 41.47
C TYR A 173 10.10 -7.64 42.36
N TRP A 174 9.66 -6.54 41.77
CA TRP A 174 9.24 -5.33 42.47
C TRP A 174 8.00 -5.58 43.35
N ILE A 175 7.04 -6.37 42.86
CA ILE A 175 5.87 -6.79 43.65
C ILE A 175 6.30 -7.66 44.84
N LYS A 176 7.23 -8.60 44.64
CA LYS A 176 7.70 -9.50 45.71
C LYS A 176 8.60 -8.80 46.72
N SER A 177 9.47 -7.89 46.30
CA SER A 177 10.34 -7.13 47.20
C SER A 177 9.55 -6.19 48.11
N LYS A 178 8.39 -5.68 47.66
CA LYS A 178 7.43 -4.97 48.51
C LYS A 178 6.74 -5.87 49.53
N ARG A 179 6.58 -7.17 49.26
CA ARG A 179 5.89 -8.14 50.13
C ARG A 179 6.82 -8.86 51.11
N GLN A 180 8.08 -9.04 50.78
CA GLN A 180 9.10 -9.65 51.65
C GLN A 180 10.39 -8.82 51.55
N GLY A 181 10.79 -8.23 52.68
CA GLY A 181 11.82 -7.18 52.78
C GLY A 181 13.26 -7.57 52.44
N LYS A 182 13.52 -8.66 51.70
CA LYS A 182 14.83 -8.93 51.09
C LYS A 182 14.65 -9.62 49.73
N PRO A 183 15.36 -9.19 48.67
CA PRO A 183 15.11 -9.70 47.34
C PRO A 183 15.80 -11.04 47.08
N ILE A 184 15.11 -11.94 46.38
CA ILE A 184 15.68 -13.17 45.80
C ILE A 184 15.99 -12.88 44.32
N CYS A 185 17.29 -12.88 44.01
CA CYS A 185 17.96 -12.96 42.71
C CYS A 185 18.35 -11.67 41.93
N MET A 186 19.67 -11.62 41.69
CA MET A 186 20.50 -10.87 40.72
C MET A 186 20.85 -9.40 41.02
N PRO A 187 22.16 -9.05 41.12
CA PRO A 187 22.61 -7.66 41.18
C PRO A 187 22.25 -6.89 39.89
N ASN A 188 22.01 -5.58 40.01
CA ASN A 188 21.72 -4.62 38.94
C ASN A 188 20.40 -4.80 38.17
N TYR A 189 19.42 -5.47 38.78
CA TYR A 189 18.09 -5.65 38.19
C TYR A 189 17.37 -4.33 37.74
N PRO A 190 17.31 -3.25 38.55
CA PRO A 190 16.65 -1.99 38.12
C PRO A 190 17.32 -1.35 36.90
N LEU A 191 18.64 -1.50 36.75
CA LEU A 191 19.38 -1.04 35.57
C LEU A 191 18.98 -1.83 34.32
N LYS A 192 18.83 -3.15 34.43
CA LYS A 192 18.37 -4.00 33.32
C LYS A 192 16.94 -3.69 32.91
N LEU A 193 16.07 -3.39 33.88
CA LEU A 193 14.70 -2.96 33.61
C LEU A 193 14.68 -1.62 32.89
N ALA A 194 15.40 -0.62 33.39
CA ALA A 194 15.52 0.70 32.74
C ALA A 194 16.08 0.58 31.32
N ALA A 195 17.14 -0.21 31.13
CA ALA A 195 17.72 -0.48 29.81
C ALA A 195 16.71 -1.17 28.88
N SER A 196 15.91 -2.12 29.37
CA SER A 196 14.87 -2.78 28.56
C SER A 196 13.77 -1.82 28.11
N ILE A 197 13.34 -0.90 28.99
CA ILE A 197 12.34 0.13 28.65
C ILE A 197 12.91 1.10 27.63
N MET A 198 14.14 1.60 27.84
CA MET A 198 14.81 2.51 26.92
C MET A 198 14.98 1.87 25.53
N LEU A 199 15.32 0.59 25.48
CA LEU A 199 15.46 -0.17 24.25
C LEU A 199 14.13 -0.32 23.51
N VAL A 200 13.05 -0.68 24.22
CA VAL A 200 11.70 -0.75 23.64
C VAL A 200 11.30 0.60 23.04
N LEU A 201 11.50 1.69 23.78
CA LEU A 201 11.18 3.05 23.30
C LEU A 201 11.98 3.42 22.05
N LEU A 202 13.28 3.10 22.03
CA LEU A 202 14.15 3.38 20.89
C LEU A 202 13.77 2.56 19.65
N LEU A 203 13.34 1.32 19.82
CA LEU A 203 12.91 0.46 18.71
C LEU A 203 11.54 0.84 18.15
N VAL A 204 10.64 1.37 18.98
CA VAL A 204 9.30 1.78 18.55
C VAL A 204 9.28 3.21 18.00
N SER A 205 10.24 4.06 18.39
CA SER A 205 10.26 5.48 18.01
C SER A 205 10.24 5.74 16.49
N PRO A 206 10.93 4.98 15.60
CA PRO A 206 10.89 5.26 14.16
C PRO A 206 9.49 5.06 13.58
N LEU A 207 8.75 4.05 14.05
CA LEU A 207 7.37 3.80 13.62
C LEU A 207 6.44 4.93 14.07
N VAL A 208 6.62 5.41 15.30
CA VAL A 208 5.86 6.56 15.82
C VAL A 208 6.20 7.84 15.05
N VAL A 209 7.48 8.07 14.75
CA VAL A 209 7.94 9.22 13.96
C VAL A 209 7.33 9.19 12.57
N ILE A 210 7.33 8.05 11.87
CA ILE A 210 6.68 7.92 10.56
C ILE A 210 5.19 8.32 10.68
N ARG A 211 4.47 7.79 11.66
CA ARG A 211 3.04 8.13 11.85
C ARG A 211 2.81 9.60 12.17
N ILE A 212 3.66 10.22 12.98
CA ILE A 212 3.59 11.66 13.27
C ILE A 212 3.86 12.48 12.01
N LEU A 213 4.88 12.11 11.22
CA LEU A 213 5.21 12.81 9.98
C LEU A 213 4.08 12.67 8.95
N GLU A 214 3.47 11.48 8.84
CA GLU A 214 2.30 11.26 8.00
C GLU A 214 1.13 12.14 8.41
N GLY A 215 0.80 12.18 9.70
CA GLY A 215 -0.26 13.07 10.21
C GLY A 215 0.03 14.56 10.02
N ASN A 216 1.31 14.95 10.03
CA ASN A 216 1.73 16.34 9.87
C ASN A 216 1.86 16.79 8.41
N LYS A 217 2.03 15.88 7.44
CA LYS A 217 2.08 16.24 6.02
C LYS A 217 0.65 16.53 5.56
N GLY A 218 0.14 17.72 5.90
CA GLY A 218 -1.27 18.07 5.76
C GLY A 218 -1.88 17.98 4.36
N ILE A 219 -1.06 17.90 3.30
CA ILE A 219 -1.53 17.66 1.92
C ILE A 219 -1.48 16.18 1.51
N GLY A 220 -0.86 15.30 2.30
CA GLY A 220 -0.69 13.88 2.00
C GLY A 220 0.57 13.57 1.18
N TYR A 221 0.63 12.36 0.63
CA TYR A 221 1.71 11.88 -0.23
C TYR A 221 1.15 11.41 -1.57
N VAL A 222 1.93 11.59 -2.63
CA VAL A 222 1.67 11.01 -3.96
C VAL A 222 2.21 9.59 -3.99
N TYR A 223 1.43 8.64 -4.50
CA TYR A 223 1.89 7.26 -4.67
C TYR A 223 2.66 7.07 -5.98
N TYR A 224 3.79 6.37 -5.92
CA TYR A 224 4.71 6.09 -7.02
C TYR A 224 4.66 4.61 -7.36
N GLY A 225 3.68 4.25 -8.18
CA GLY A 225 3.41 2.86 -8.59
C GLY A 225 4.16 2.40 -9.83
N HIS A 226 5.05 3.20 -10.41
CA HIS A 226 5.78 2.86 -11.63
C HIS A 226 6.91 1.85 -11.36
N LEU A 227 7.29 1.06 -12.37
CA LEU A 227 8.42 0.14 -12.27
C LEU A 227 9.74 0.93 -12.14
N GLN A 228 10.64 0.52 -11.25
CA GLN A 228 11.90 1.23 -11.02
C GLN A 228 12.97 0.79 -12.04
N PRO A 229 13.44 1.68 -12.93
CA PRO A 229 14.50 1.36 -13.89
C PRO A 229 15.89 1.43 -13.22
N THR A 230 16.85 0.70 -13.77
CA THR A 230 18.26 0.81 -13.33
C THR A 230 18.94 2.04 -13.94
N HIS A 231 18.62 2.34 -15.20
CA HIS A 231 19.14 3.49 -15.92
C HIS A 231 18.01 4.27 -16.59
N ILE A 232 18.15 5.58 -16.64
CA ILE A 232 17.23 6.46 -17.37
C ILE A 232 18.02 7.27 -18.38
N GLU A 233 17.57 7.24 -19.62
CA GLU A 233 18.02 8.10 -20.70
C GLU A 233 16.96 9.18 -20.96
N TYR A 234 17.41 10.43 -21.07
CA TYR A 234 16.50 11.54 -21.33
C TYR A 234 17.20 12.66 -22.12
N PRO A 235 16.44 13.45 -22.91
CA PRO A 235 17.00 14.54 -23.69
C PRO A 235 17.64 15.64 -22.83
N GLU A 236 18.76 16.21 -23.28
CA GLU A 236 19.41 17.36 -22.61
C GLU A 236 18.51 18.61 -22.50
N THR A 237 17.41 18.66 -23.26
CA THR A 237 16.42 19.74 -23.23
C THR A 237 15.57 19.76 -21.96
N ILE A 238 15.56 18.69 -21.17
CA ILE A 238 14.82 18.65 -19.91
C ILE A 238 15.47 19.60 -18.89
N SER A 239 14.71 20.58 -18.42
CA SER A 239 15.21 21.64 -17.53
C SER A 239 15.68 21.13 -16.17
N ALA A 240 16.80 21.69 -15.71
CA ALA A 240 17.35 21.53 -14.37
C ALA A 240 16.80 22.56 -13.36
N ASP A 241 16.03 23.54 -13.83
CA ASP A 241 15.59 24.67 -13.02
C ASP A 241 14.35 24.32 -12.19
N GLU A 242 14.35 24.79 -10.95
CA GLU A 242 13.18 24.72 -10.08
C GLU A 242 12.11 25.70 -10.57
N THR A 243 10.85 25.35 -10.32
CA THR A 243 9.70 26.14 -10.75
C THR A 243 8.74 26.38 -9.59
N SER A 244 7.53 26.83 -9.90
CA SER A 244 6.45 26.97 -8.93
C SER A 244 5.19 26.35 -9.49
N ALA A 245 4.42 25.68 -8.64
CA ALA A 245 3.16 25.06 -9.02
C ALA A 245 2.04 25.46 -8.06
N ASN A 246 0.80 25.39 -8.53
CA ASN A 246 -0.36 25.72 -7.72
C ASN A 246 -0.85 24.46 -6.99
N LEU A 247 -1.18 24.63 -5.71
CA LEU A 247 -1.82 23.62 -4.89
C LEU A 247 -3.30 23.97 -4.76
N TYR A 248 -4.17 22.97 -4.92
CA TYR A 248 -5.61 23.15 -4.80
C TYR A 248 -6.23 22.21 -3.77
N LYS A 249 -7.40 22.58 -3.27
CA LYS A 249 -8.19 21.80 -2.32
C LYS A 249 -9.58 21.57 -2.89
N ASN A 250 -10.08 20.35 -2.78
CA ASN A 250 -11.40 20.00 -3.26
C ASN A 250 -12.48 20.84 -2.57
N ILE A 251 -13.48 21.21 -3.37
CA ILE A 251 -14.75 21.78 -2.92
C ILE A 251 -15.91 20.97 -3.47
N LEU A 252 -17.01 20.92 -2.72
CA LEU A 252 -18.27 20.34 -3.19
C LEU A 252 -19.18 21.48 -3.65
N LEU A 253 -19.58 21.44 -4.92
CA LEU A 253 -20.49 22.45 -5.49
C LEU A 253 -21.94 22.29 -5.00
N GLU A 254 -22.32 21.08 -4.61
CA GLU A 254 -23.64 20.75 -4.10
C GLU A 254 -23.55 19.77 -2.94
N SER A 255 -24.60 19.69 -2.13
CA SER A 255 -24.70 18.67 -1.09
C SER A 255 -25.02 17.31 -1.70
N GLN A 256 -24.62 16.22 -1.03
CA GLN A 256 -24.95 14.87 -1.49
C GLN A 256 -26.48 14.63 -1.56
N ASP A 257 -27.26 15.22 -0.66
CA ASP A 257 -28.73 15.14 -0.68
C ASP A 257 -29.33 15.86 -1.90
N SER A 258 -28.73 16.99 -2.29
CA SER A 258 -29.12 17.71 -3.52
C SER A 258 -28.79 16.89 -4.77
N LEU A 259 -27.59 16.29 -4.81
CA LEU A 259 -27.15 15.46 -5.94
C LEU A 259 -28.05 14.23 -6.10
N THR A 260 -28.32 13.50 -5.02
CA THR A 260 -29.19 12.31 -5.06
C THR A 260 -30.59 12.65 -5.55
N THR A 261 -31.18 13.74 -5.05
CA THR A 261 -32.50 14.23 -5.49
C THR A 261 -32.48 14.59 -6.98
N ARG A 262 -31.50 15.38 -7.42
CA ARG A 262 -31.33 15.80 -8.82
C ARG A 262 -31.20 14.59 -9.75
N LEU A 263 -30.38 13.60 -9.41
CA LEU A 263 -30.18 12.41 -10.23
C LEU A 263 -31.45 11.54 -10.30
N ILE A 264 -32.21 11.40 -9.21
CA ILE A 264 -33.51 10.70 -9.24
C ILE A 264 -34.50 11.44 -10.14
N GLU A 265 -34.60 12.76 -10.01
CA GLU A 265 -35.54 13.57 -10.81
C GLU A 265 -35.21 13.52 -12.31
N ILE A 266 -33.93 13.63 -12.68
CA ILE A 266 -33.49 13.60 -14.09
C ILE A 266 -33.67 12.21 -14.71
N THR A 267 -33.36 11.14 -13.97
CA THR A 267 -33.41 9.77 -14.48
C THR A 267 -34.79 9.13 -14.39
N GLY A 268 -35.63 9.61 -13.46
CA GLY A 268 -36.92 9.02 -13.12
C GLY A 268 -36.81 7.65 -12.46
N PHE A 269 -35.66 7.31 -11.84
CA PHE A 269 -35.48 6.01 -11.21
C PHE A 269 -36.26 5.93 -9.89
N ASP A 270 -37.02 4.84 -9.71
CA ASP A 270 -37.73 4.55 -8.46
C ASP A 270 -36.84 3.69 -7.55
N CYS A 271 -35.86 4.34 -6.90
CA CYS A 271 -34.96 3.70 -5.95
C CYS A 271 -34.53 4.63 -4.81
N ALA A 272 -34.10 4.03 -3.72
CA ALA A 272 -33.39 4.72 -2.64
C ALA A 272 -31.89 4.47 -2.77
N PHE A 273 -31.08 5.45 -2.37
CA PHE A 273 -29.63 5.27 -2.30
C PHE A 273 -29.24 4.48 -1.04
N GLU A 274 -28.38 3.49 -1.22
CA GLU A 274 -27.79 2.68 -0.16
C GLU A 274 -26.26 2.84 -0.17
N ASP A 275 -25.63 2.92 1.00
CA ASP A 275 -24.16 2.92 1.14
C ASP A 275 -23.63 1.51 0.87
N VAL A 276 -22.80 1.37 -0.17
CA VAL A 276 -22.17 0.10 -0.56
C VAL A 276 -20.71 0.01 -0.09
N GLY A 277 -20.26 0.96 0.72
CA GLY A 277 -18.92 1.05 1.28
C GLY A 277 -18.01 2.01 0.53
N TYR A 278 -16.89 2.39 1.17
CA TYR A 278 -15.87 3.29 0.61
C TYR A 278 -16.42 4.66 0.16
N GLY A 279 -17.48 5.15 0.81
CA GLY A 279 -18.13 6.42 0.44
C GLY A 279 -18.88 6.37 -0.89
N THR A 280 -19.19 5.17 -1.39
CA THR A 280 -19.97 4.96 -2.61
C THR A 280 -21.42 4.67 -2.25
N PHE A 281 -22.34 5.37 -2.91
CA PHE A 281 -23.78 5.20 -2.76
C PHE A 281 -24.36 4.67 -4.05
N ARG A 282 -25.32 3.75 -3.94
CA ARG A 282 -25.94 3.08 -5.07
C ARG A 282 -27.46 3.21 -5.04
N CYS A 283 -28.05 3.59 -6.16
CA CYS A 283 -29.50 3.55 -6.39
C CYS A 283 -29.79 2.46 -7.43
N GLY A 284 -30.41 1.36 -7.00
CA GLY A 284 -30.72 0.17 -7.83
C GLY A 284 -30.50 -1.14 -7.07
N LYS A 285 -31.32 -2.15 -7.34
CA LYS A 285 -31.26 -3.48 -6.69
C LYS A 285 -30.28 -4.41 -7.40
N ALA A 286 -29.79 -5.43 -6.70
CA ALA A 286 -28.93 -6.44 -7.33
C ALA A 286 -29.69 -7.14 -8.48
N GLY A 287 -29.13 -7.11 -9.70
CA GLY A 287 -29.79 -7.60 -10.92
C GLY A 287 -30.59 -6.55 -11.69
N ASP A 288 -30.69 -5.31 -11.21
CA ASP A 288 -31.29 -4.22 -11.98
C ASP A 288 -30.39 -3.84 -13.15
N LYS A 289 -31.01 -3.65 -14.32
CA LYS A 289 -30.34 -3.14 -15.52
C LYS A 289 -29.97 -1.66 -15.38
N LYS A 290 -30.66 -0.93 -14.52
CA LYS A 290 -30.49 0.52 -14.37
C LYS A 290 -29.95 0.81 -12.97
N VAL A 291 -28.86 1.55 -12.91
CA VAL A 291 -28.21 1.87 -11.64
C VAL A 291 -27.62 3.27 -11.67
N ILE A 292 -27.64 3.93 -10.53
CA ILE A 292 -26.90 5.17 -10.27
C ILE A 292 -25.84 4.86 -9.23
N PHE A 293 -24.61 5.27 -9.47
CA PHE A 293 -23.56 5.32 -8.46
C PHE A 293 -23.19 6.77 -8.18
N ILE A 294 -23.01 7.11 -6.92
CA ILE A 294 -22.35 8.33 -6.46
C ILE A 294 -21.10 7.87 -5.73
N TYR A 295 -19.96 8.43 -6.10
CA TYR A 295 -18.67 8.12 -5.51
C TYR A 295 -18.22 9.28 -4.60
N PRO A 296 -17.09 9.14 -3.88
CA PRO A 296 -16.51 10.24 -3.13
C PRO A 296 -16.36 11.50 -4.00
N TYR A 297 -16.43 12.68 -3.36
CA TYR A 297 -16.29 13.98 -4.04
C TYR A 297 -17.41 14.34 -5.03
N ASN A 298 -18.58 13.71 -4.90
CA ASN A 298 -19.77 13.95 -5.71
C ASN A 298 -19.58 13.66 -7.21
N THR A 299 -18.63 12.81 -7.57
CA THR A 299 -18.64 12.21 -8.91
C THR A 299 -19.72 11.14 -8.98
N TRP A 300 -20.26 10.88 -10.16
CA TRP A 300 -21.39 9.98 -10.31
C TRP A 300 -21.46 9.34 -11.69
N SER A 301 -22.14 8.20 -11.75
CA SER A 301 -22.46 7.52 -13.01
C SER A 301 -23.92 7.04 -13.01
N VAL A 302 -24.55 7.14 -14.17
CA VAL A 302 -25.86 6.55 -14.45
C VAL A 302 -25.69 5.54 -15.58
N THR A 303 -26.04 4.29 -15.33
CA THR A 303 -25.96 3.21 -16.31
C THR A 303 -27.35 2.62 -16.52
N TYR A 304 -27.74 2.43 -17.78
CA TYR A 304 -29.06 1.90 -18.16
C TYR A 304 -29.04 0.41 -18.50
N THR A 305 -27.85 -0.18 -18.60
CA THR A 305 -27.62 -1.56 -19.05
C THR A 305 -26.60 -2.31 -18.16
N TYR A 306 -26.64 -2.04 -16.86
CA TYR A 306 -25.83 -2.68 -15.84
C TYR A 306 -26.06 -4.21 -15.82
N ALA A 307 -24.96 -4.97 -15.66
CA ALA A 307 -24.95 -6.44 -15.53
C ALA A 307 -25.33 -7.28 -16.78
N GLU A 308 -25.51 -6.69 -17.96
CA GLU A 308 -25.65 -7.42 -19.23
C GLU A 308 -24.53 -6.99 -20.21
N PRO A 309 -23.70 -7.93 -20.74
CA PRO A 309 -22.83 -7.60 -21.85
C PRO A 309 -23.68 -7.35 -23.08
N ILE A 310 -23.68 -6.11 -23.56
CA ILE A 310 -24.34 -5.76 -24.83
C ILE A 310 -23.32 -6.02 -25.93
N GLU A 311 -23.53 -7.10 -26.71
CA GLU A 311 -22.88 -7.25 -28.01
C GLU A 311 -23.53 -6.26 -28.98
N THR A 312 -22.96 -5.06 -29.06
CA THR A 312 -23.45 -4.00 -29.95
C THR A 312 -23.07 -4.33 -31.38
N ASN A 313 -24.03 -4.33 -32.30
CA ASN A 313 -23.76 -4.48 -33.73
C ASN A 313 -23.19 -3.16 -34.28
N PRO A 314 -21.93 -3.12 -34.74
CA PRO A 314 -21.32 -1.88 -35.23
C PRO A 314 -22.07 -1.23 -36.39
N SER A 315 -22.81 -2.02 -37.17
CA SER A 315 -23.60 -1.51 -38.31
C SER A 315 -24.83 -0.70 -37.91
N LYS A 316 -25.25 -0.78 -36.65
CA LYS A 316 -26.40 -0.06 -36.10
C LYS A 316 -26.00 1.13 -35.22
N LEU A 317 -24.71 1.33 -35.02
CA LEU A 317 -24.22 2.50 -34.31
C LEU A 317 -24.39 3.74 -35.19
N PRO A 318 -24.78 4.87 -34.60
CA PRO A 318 -24.71 6.14 -35.30
C PRO A 318 -23.25 6.46 -35.67
N GLY A 319 -23.04 7.24 -36.73
CA GLY A 319 -21.71 7.79 -36.99
C GLY A 319 -21.29 8.76 -35.87
N GLU A 320 -19.99 8.89 -35.62
CA GLU A 320 -19.45 9.75 -34.54
C GLU A 320 -20.04 11.18 -34.52
N PRO A 321 -20.20 11.91 -35.65
CA PRO A 321 -20.83 13.23 -35.62
C PRO A 321 -22.29 13.21 -35.14
N GLN A 322 -23.04 12.16 -35.48
CA GLN A 322 -24.42 11.99 -35.02
C GLN A 322 -24.46 11.61 -33.54
N ALA A 323 -23.57 10.71 -33.11
CA ALA A 323 -23.43 10.32 -31.71
C ALA A 323 -23.07 11.53 -30.83
N LEU A 324 -22.22 12.44 -31.33
CA LEU A 324 -21.84 13.67 -30.65
C LEU A 324 -23.03 14.62 -30.42
N GLU A 325 -23.91 14.81 -31.41
CA GLU A 325 -25.11 15.63 -31.24
C GLU A 325 -26.11 15.00 -30.26
N ILE A 326 -26.24 13.68 -30.28
CA ILE A 326 -27.04 12.93 -29.31
C ILE A 326 -26.45 13.10 -27.90
N ALA A 327 -25.14 12.94 -27.74
CA ALA A 327 -24.45 13.09 -26.47
C ALA A 327 -24.63 14.51 -25.89
N LYS A 328 -24.48 15.56 -26.72
CA LYS A 328 -24.73 16.94 -26.30
C LYS A 328 -26.14 17.15 -25.74
N THR A 329 -27.15 16.55 -26.36
CA THR A 329 -28.53 16.61 -25.86
C THR A 329 -28.64 15.99 -24.46
N TYR A 330 -27.98 14.85 -24.23
CA TYR A 330 -27.95 14.23 -22.91
C TYR A 330 -27.14 15.04 -21.89
N LEU A 331 -26.02 15.65 -22.26
CA LEU A 331 -25.28 16.54 -21.37
C LEU A 331 -26.16 17.67 -20.84
N GLU A 332 -26.92 18.34 -21.71
CA GLU A 332 -27.84 19.42 -21.30
C GLU A 332 -28.96 18.90 -20.39
N ASN A 333 -29.54 17.73 -20.71
CA ASN A 333 -30.57 17.10 -19.87
C ASN A 333 -30.06 16.74 -18.46
N PHE A 334 -28.78 16.37 -18.35
CA PHE A 334 -28.12 16.09 -17.08
C PHE A 334 -27.60 17.36 -16.37
N GLY A 335 -27.90 18.54 -16.91
CA GLY A 335 -27.52 19.83 -16.33
C GLY A 335 -26.05 20.19 -16.54
N ILE A 336 -25.39 19.63 -17.54
CA ILE A 336 -23.99 19.92 -17.90
C ILE A 336 -23.99 20.91 -19.08
N PRO A 337 -23.62 22.19 -18.86
CA PRO A 337 -23.65 23.20 -19.91
C PRO A 337 -22.64 22.88 -21.02
N LEU A 338 -23.06 22.93 -22.29
CA LEU A 338 -22.18 22.62 -23.43
C LEU A 338 -20.99 23.59 -23.58
N ASN A 339 -21.13 24.82 -23.08
CA ASN A 339 -20.02 25.77 -23.04
C ASN A 339 -19.01 25.48 -21.91
N SER A 340 -19.36 24.59 -20.97
CA SER A 340 -18.45 24.18 -19.89
C SER A 340 -17.49 23.06 -20.30
N VAL A 341 -17.76 22.40 -21.43
CA VAL A 341 -17.01 21.22 -21.86
C VAL A 341 -16.57 21.27 -23.33
N GLU A 342 -15.52 20.51 -23.64
CA GLU A 342 -14.95 20.23 -24.95
C GLU A 342 -15.12 18.76 -25.28
N TYR A 343 -15.54 18.42 -26.51
CA TYR A 343 -15.41 17.05 -26.97
C TYR A 343 -13.93 16.71 -27.18
N ALA A 344 -13.43 15.68 -26.48
CA ALA A 344 -12.03 15.26 -26.50
C ALA A 344 -11.78 14.04 -27.41
N GLY A 345 -12.82 13.32 -27.81
CA GLY A 345 -12.73 12.16 -28.69
C GLY A 345 -13.48 10.93 -28.17
N LEU A 346 -13.31 9.82 -28.87
CA LEU A 346 -13.78 8.50 -28.46
C LEU A 346 -12.79 7.82 -27.52
N ARG A 347 -13.32 7.05 -26.57
CA ARG A 347 -12.57 6.22 -25.63
C ARG A 347 -12.60 4.75 -26.09
N GLU A 348 -11.43 4.13 -26.16
CA GLU A 348 -11.26 2.74 -26.63
C GLU A 348 -10.95 1.75 -25.48
N ASP A 349 -10.81 2.24 -24.25
CA ASP A 349 -10.37 1.48 -23.07
C ASP A 349 -11.47 0.61 -22.44
N PHE A 350 -12.71 0.72 -22.89
CA PHE A 350 -13.85 -0.03 -22.34
C PHE A 350 -13.95 -1.47 -22.86
N GLY A 351 -13.24 -1.80 -23.94
CA GLY A 351 -13.19 -3.16 -24.49
C GLY A 351 -14.52 -3.67 -25.05
N ASP A 352 -15.46 -2.77 -25.35
CA ASP A 352 -16.72 -3.05 -26.02
C ASP A 352 -16.83 -2.28 -27.35
N ASN A 353 -17.94 -2.46 -28.08
CA ASN A 353 -18.18 -1.81 -29.37
C ASN A 353 -19.00 -0.51 -29.24
N ASN A 354 -19.34 -0.05 -28.04
CA ASN A 354 -20.16 1.14 -27.85
C ASN A 354 -19.36 2.41 -28.14
N LEU A 355 -20.08 3.50 -28.41
CA LEU A 355 -19.45 4.79 -28.60
C LEU A 355 -19.35 5.48 -27.24
N HIS A 356 -18.15 5.56 -26.70
CA HIS A 356 -17.83 6.27 -25.47
C HIS A 356 -17.25 7.64 -25.80
N LEU A 357 -18.06 8.68 -25.70
CA LEU A 357 -17.67 10.06 -26.00
C LEU A 357 -17.16 10.74 -24.74
N MET A 358 -15.91 11.20 -24.77
CA MET A 358 -15.27 11.89 -23.65
C MET A 358 -15.37 13.41 -23.82
N PHE A 359 -15.69 14.10 -22.74
CA PHE A 359 -15.78 15.55 -22.67
C PHE A 359 -14.91 16.10 -21.54
N MET A 360 -14.05 17.06 -21.87
CA MET A 360 -13.10 17.69 -20.94
C MET A 360 -13.57 19.08 -20.53
N ASP A 361 -13.20 19.54 -19.34
CA ASP A 361 -13.52 20.90 -18.89
C ASP A 361 -12.85 21.99 -19.76
N ARG A 362 -13.57 23.09 -19.99
CA ARG A 362 -13.07 24.32 -20.65
C ARG A 362 -13.03 25.55 -19.74
N THR A 363 -13.45 25.42 -18.50
CA THR A 363 -13.73 26.56 -17.62
C THR A 363 -12.73 26.74 -16.50
N SER A 364 -11.76 25.84 -16.38
CA SER A 364 -10.68 25.91 -15.40
C SER A 364 -9.94 27.24 -15.48
N THR A 365 -9.77 27.83 -14.31
CA THR A 365 -9.02 29.06 -14.08
C THR A 365 -7.94 28.81 -13.03
N ARG A 366 -7.10 29.80 -12.78
CA ARG A 366 -6.14 29.73 -11.67
C ARG A 366 -6.81 29.54 -10.31
N ASN A 367 -8.01 30.09 -10.09
CA ASN A 367 -8.66 30.07 -8.77
C ASN A 367 -9.60 28.87 -8.61
N HIS A 368 -10.20 28.40 -9.71
CA HIS A 368 -11.10 27.26 -9.74
C HIS A 368 -10.61 26.28 -10.79
N PHE A 369 -10.17 25.11 -10.35
CA PHE A 369 -9.65 24.06 -11.23
C PHE A 369 -10.61 22.88 -11.24
N ILE A 370 -10.84 22.31 -12.41
CA ILE A 370 -11.71 21.15 -12.60
C ILE A 370 -10.87 20.02 -13.17
N TRP A 371 -10.93 18.87 -12.53
CA TRP A 371 -10.12 17.71 -12.90
C TRP A 371 -11.02 16.50 -13.16
N GLY A 372 -10.77 15.76 -14.23
CA GLY A 372 -11.61 14.64 -14.66
C GLY A 372 -12.37 14.95 -15.95
N SER A 373 -13.26 14.05 -16.34
CA SER A 373 -14.04 14.11 -17.58
C SER A 373 -15.51 13.81 -17.34
N VAL A 374 -16.33 14.12 -18.34
CA VAL A 374 -17.69 13.60 -18.47
C VAL A 374 -17.68 12.63 -19.63
N ASP A 375 -18.19 11.43 -19.42
CA ASP A 375 -18.22 10.40 -20.45
C ASP A 375 -19.67 10.02 -20.76
N VAL A 376 -20.02 9.94 -22.04
CA VAL A 376 -21.37 9.57 -22.52
C VAL A 376 -21.26 8.35 -23.41
N THR A 377 -21.98 7.28 -23.06
CA THR A 377 -21.97 6.02 -23.80
C THR A 377 -23.24 5.86 -24.63
N ILE A 378 -23.07 5.76 -25.94
CA ILE A 378 -24.14 5.64 -26.93
C ILE A 378 -24.09 4.25 -27.58
N GLY A 379 -25.24 3.57 -27.60
CA GLY A 379 -25.44 2.24 -28.17
C GLY A 379 -26.14 2.27 -29.54
N GLU A 380 -26.72 1.13 -29.91
CA GLU A 380 -27.47 0.97 -31.17
C GLU A 380 -28.55 2.04 -31.30
N GLU A 381 -28.73 2.54 -32.53
CA GLU A 381 -29.79 3.49 -32.88
C GLU A 381 -29.77 4.81 -32.06
N GLY A 382 -28.63 5.14 -31.43
CA GLY A 382 -28.50 6.37 -30.64
C GLY A 382 -29.03 6.28 -29.21
N THR A 383 -29.22 5.06 -28.70
CA THR A 383 -29.68 4.83 -27.33
C THR A 383 -28.62 5.22 -26.29
N LEU A 384 -29.02 5.87 -25.20
CA LEU A 384 -28.11 6.16 -24.08
C LEU A 384 -27.93 4.90 -23.23
N LEU A 385 -26.69 4.41 -23.15
CA LEU A 385 -26.33 3.27 -22.31
C LEU A 385 -25.80 3.71 -20.95
N GLY A 386 -25.14 4.87 -20.90
CA GLY A 386 -24.70 5.45 -19.65
C GLY A 386 -24.10 6.84 -19.81
N ILE A 387 -24.00 7.55 -18.68
CA ILE A 387 -23.34 8.84 -18.57
C ILE A 387 -22.65 8.92 -17.20
N SER A 388 -21.41 9.39 -17.15
CA SER A 388 -20.69 9.66 -15.91
C SER A 388 -20.15 11.09 -15.90
N ASP A 389 -20.16 11.70 -14.72
CA ASP A 389 -19.44 12.94 -14.44
C ASP A 389 -18.38 12.63 -13.38
N ASP A 390 -17.16 12.40 -13.85
CA ASP A 390 -15.98 12.09 -13.04
C ASP A 390 -15.20 13.37 -12.69
N ARG A 391 -15.78 14.56 -12.96
CA ARG A 391 -15.14 15.83 -12.65
C ARG A 391 -15.20 16.14 -11.16
N THR A 392 -14.05 16.48 -10.62
CA THR A 392 -13.87 16.99 -9.26
C THR A 392 -13.47 18.46 -9.31
N TYR A 393 -13.99 19.25 -8.36
CA TYR A 393 -13.83 20.71 -8.33
C TYR A 393 -12.87 21.13 -7.23
N PHE A 394 -12.03 22.11 -7.53
CA PHE A 394 -10.97 22.53 -6.62
C PHE A 394 -10.81 24.05 -6.56
N GLU A 395 -10.53 24.57 -5.36
CA GLU A 395 -10.13 25.95 -5.14
C GLU A 395 -8.63 26.08 -4.93
N PHE A 396 -8.08 27.18 -5.44
CA PHE A 396 -6.69 27.54 -5.24
C PHE A 396 -6.38 27.80 -3.77
N VAL A 397 -5.34 27.13 -3.26
CA VAL A 397 -4.88 27.32 -1.87
C VAL A 397 -3.69 28.25 -1.84
N LYS A 398 -2.62 27.87 -2.55
CA LYS A 398 -1.36 28.62 -2.60
C LYS A 398 -0.48 28.15 -3.74
N THR A 399 0.50 28.97 -4.10
CA THR A 399 1.61 28.56 -4.96
C THR A 399 2.71 27.97 -4.08
N VAL A 400 3.25 26.81 -4.47
CA VAL A 400 4.32 26.09 -3.81
C VAL A 400 5.56 26.03 -4.71
N LYS A 401 6.74 25.94 -4.09
CA LYS A 401 7.97 25.67 -4.81
C LYS A 401 7.89 24.25 -5.40
N ALA A 402 8.29 24.12 -6.67
CA ALA A 402 8.31 22.85 -7.37
C ALA A 402 9.76 22.47 -7.73
N ILE A 403 10.12 21.21 -7.51
CA ILE A 403 11.39 20.65 -7.97
C ILE A 403 11.52 20.74 -9.48
N SER A 404 12.76 20.67 -9.98
CA SER A 404 13.01 20.61 -11.42
C SER A 404 12.54 19.29 -12.05
N PRO A 405 12.19 19.30 -13.35
CA PRO A 405 11.94 18.08 -14.12
C PRO A 405 13.05 17.03 -13.99
N GLN A 406 14.32 17.44 -14.05
CA GLN A 406 15.45 16.51 -13.82
C GLN A 406 15.46 15.91 -12.42
N LYS A 407 15.09 16.68 -11.39
CA LYS A 407 14.99 16.15 -10.04
C LYS A 407 13.87 15.13 -9.92
N ALA A 408 12.74 15.34 -10.59
CA ALA A 408 11.65 14.37 -10.66
C ALA A 408 12.11 13.04 -11.31
N ILE A 409 12.91 13.12 -12.38
CA ILE A 409 13.53 11.94 -13.01
C ILE A 409 14.43 11.19 -12.02
N SER A 410 15.28 11.89 -11.28
CA SER A 410 16.12 11.24 -10.25
C SER A 410 15.29 10.52 -9.19
N ILE A 411 14.15 11.10 -8.79
CA ILE A 411 13.24 10.44 -7.85
C ILE A 411 12.64 9.20 -8.51
N ALA A 412 12.13 9.29 -9.75
CA ALA A 412 11.55 8.15 -10.46
C ALA A 412 12.53 6.98 -10.68
N GLN A 413 13.84 7.24 -10.72
CA GLN A 413 14.88 6.20 -10.75
C GLN A 413 15.14 5.58 -9.36
N ASP A 414 15.09 6.40 -8.31
CA ASP A 414 15.41 5.98 -6.93
C ASP A 414 14.24 5.27 -6.23
N ILE A 415 13.01 5.45 -6.71
CA ILE A 415 11.81 4.89 -6.11
C ILE A 415 10.85 4.38 -7.17
N GLY A 416 10.21 3.26 -6.87
CA GLY A 416 9.19 2.63 -7.68
C GLY A 416 8.87 1.25 -7.14
N VAL A 417 8.16 0.47 -7.93
CA VAL A 417 7.78 -0.89 -7.61
C VAL A 417 8.79 -1.85 -8.24
N GLY A 418 9.69 -2.36 -7.40
CA GLY A 418 10.67 -3.39 -7.76
C GLY A 418 11.82 -2.87 -8.63
N GLU A 419 13.01 -3.45 -8.51
CA GLU A 419 14.14 -3.10 -9.37
C GLU A 419 14.17 -3.99 -10.61
N TRP A 420 14.07 -3.34 -11.76
CA TRP A 420 14.20 -4.00 -13.06
C TRP A 420 15.52 -3.55 -13.69
N SER A 421 16.35 -4.50 -14.12
CA SER A 421 17.58 -4.23 -14.89
C SER A 421 17.25 -3.84 -16.33
N ASN A 422 16.56 -2.71 -16.43
CA ASN A 422 15.97 -2.14 -17.62
C ASN A 422 16.43 -0.68 -17.75
N THR A 423 16.45 -0.18 -18.98
CA THR A 423 16.63 1.25 -19.28
C THR A 423 15.27 1.86 -19.58
N ALA A 424 14.97 2.99 -18.96
CA ALA A 424 13.83 3.82 -19.32
C ALA A 424 14.29 4.96 -20.24
N SER A 425 13.62 5.13 -21.37
CA SER A 425 13.87 6.21 -22.33
C SER A 425 12.74 7.22 -22.25
N ILE A 426 13.04 8.41 -21.73
CA ILE A 426 12.06 9.49 -21.54
C ILE A 426 11.87 10.24 -22.85
N THR A 427 10.61 10.41 -23.26
CA THR A 427 10.22 11.18 -24.43
C THR A 427 9.78 12.59 -24.06
N LYS A 428 9.05 12.74 -22.94
CA LYS A 428 8.48 14.01 -22.50
C LYS A 428 8.29 14.03 -20.99
N ILE A 429 8.36 15.22 -20.40
CA ILE A 429 7.97 15.49 -19.02
C ILE A 429 7.13 16.76 -18.99
N GLU A 430 6.01 16.75 -18.27
CA GLU A 430 5.11 17.89 -18.19
C GLU A 430 4.48 18.05 -16.81
N PRO A 431 4.05 19.28 -16.45
CA PRO A 431 3.30 19.50 -15.22
C PRO A 431 1.99 18.72 -15.26
N SER A 432 1.65 18.10 -14.14
CA SER A 432 0.42 17.34 -13.96
C SER A 432 -0.06 17.50 -12.51
N PHE A 433 -1.04 16.68 -12.12
CA PHE A 433 -1.55 16.63 -10.77
C PHE A 433 -1.75 15.19 -10.30
N TYR A 434 -1.83 15.05 -8.98
CA TYR A 434 -2.30 13.87 -8.29
C TYR A 434 -3.33 14.28 -7.24
N PHE A 435 -4.55 13.75 -7.37
CA PHE A 435 -5.56 13.96 -6.34
C PHE A 435 -5.38 12.97 -5.21
N ASN A 436 -5.05 13.48 -4.04
CA ASN A 436 -5.01 12.68 -2.83
C ASN A 436 -6.41 12.66 -2.22
N GLU A 437 -7.12 11.55 -2.40
CA GLU A 437 -8.49 11.36 -1.89
C GLU A 437 -8.57 11.29 -0.36
N ASP A 438 -7.49 10.98 0.36
CA ASP A 438 -7.51 10.99 1.83
C ASP A 438 -7.51 12.41 2.38
N THR A 439 -6.79 13.30 1.71
CA THR A 439 -6.61 14.68 2.15
C THR A 439 -7.43 15.67 1.35
N GLY A 440 -8.06 15.28 0.24
CA GLY A 440 -8.81 16.15 -0.66
C GLY A 440 -7.97 17.21 -1.37
N TYR A 441 -6.64 17.06 -1.42
CA TYR A 441 -5.75 17.99 -2.12
C TYR A 441 -5.40 17.51 -3.51
N LEU A 442 -5.41 18.44 -4.46
CA LEU A 442 -4.83 18.23 -5.79
C LEU A 442 -3.37 18.71 -5.76
N ILE A 443 -2.46 17.74 -5.64
CA ILE A 443 -1.03 17.97 -5.47
C ILE A 443 -0.39 18.13 -6.85
N PRO A 444 0.41 19.17 -7.10
CA PRO A 444 1.11 19.31 -8.37
C PRO A 444 2.21 18.24 -8.49
N THR A 445 2.35 17.71 -9.70
CA THR A 445 3.27 16.64 -10.02
C THR A 445 3.99 16.89 -11.35
N TRP A 446 5.00 16.07 -11.62
CA TRP A 446 5.61 15.93 -12.93
C TRP A 446 5.19 14.59 -13.52
N GLN A 447 4.41 14.63 -14.61
CA GLN A 447 4.10 13.45 -15.40
C GLN A 447 5.24 13.19 -16.36
N ILE A 448 5.89 12.06 -16.20
CA ILE A 448 6.95 11.57 -17.08
C ILE A 448 6.30 10.65 -18.10
N HIS A 449 6.71 10.75 -19.36
CA HIS A 449 6.30 9.87 -20.45
C HIS A 449 7.55 9.25 -21.06
N GLY A 450 7.54 7.94 -21.23
CA GLY A 450 8.65 7.20 -21.80
C GLY A 450 8.33 5.73 -22.01
N THR A 451 9.35 4.99 -22.45
CA THR A 451 9.28 3.54 -22.60
C THR A 451 10.31 2.88 -21.69
N LEU A 452 9.95 1.75 -21.10
CA LEU A 452 10.84 0.91 -20.31
C LEU A 452 11.16 -0.36 -21.10
N THR A 453 12.43 -0.61 -21.41
CA THR A 453 12.85 -1.82 -22.13
C THR A 453 13.10 -2.96 -21.15
N GLY A 454 12.28 -4.00 -21.21
CA GLY A 454 12.41 -5.24 -20.44
C GLY A 454 13.61 -6.09 -20.82
N TYR A 455 13.96 -7.05 -19.96
CA TYR A 455 15.04 -8.04 -20.17
C TYR A 455 15.00 -8.79 -21.51
N GLN A 456 13.81 -9.00 -22.08
CA GLN A 456 13.62 -9.68 -23.37
C GLN A 456 13.51 -8.70 -24.56
N GLY A 457 13.82 -7.41 -24.36
CA GLY A 457 13.69 -6.36 -25.36
C GLY A 457 12.24 -5.89 -25.60
N GLN A 458 11.30 -6.29 -24.75
CA GLN A 458 9.91 -5.81 -24.81
C GLN A 458 9.84 -4.38 -24.27
N GLU A 459 9.12 -3.50 -24.94
CA GLU A 459 8.91 -2.14 -24.48
C GLU A 459 7.57 -2.02 -23.75
N TYR A 460 7.61 -1.42 -22.57
CA TYR A 460 6.45 -1.12 -21.75
C TYR A 460 6.27 0.38 -21.69
N GLU A 461 5.03 0.85 -21.69
CA GLU A 461 4.75 2.24 -21.38
C GLU A 461 5.21 2.55 -19.94
N TRP A 462 5.92 3.65 -19.77
CA TRP A 462 6.47 4.06 -18.50
C TRP A 462 6.08 5.50 -18.19
N THR A 463 5.07 5.63 -17.34
CA THR A 463 4.42 6.92 -17.04
C THR A 463 4.42 7.32 -15.54
N PRO A 464 5.60 7.44 -14.89
CA PRO A 464 5.69 7.92 -13.51
C PRO A 464 5.04 9.29 -13.30
N ASN A 465 4.37 9.47 -12.17
CA ASN A 465 3.80 10.75 -11.75
C ASN A 465 4.41 11.17 -10.40
N ILE A 466 5.33 12.13 -10.41
CA ILE A 466 6.21 12.44 -9.27
C ILE A 466 5.77 13.71 -8.56
N ASP A 467 5.70 13.70 -7.21
CA ASP A 467 5.33 14.85 -6.38
C ASP A 467 6.29 16.02 -6.64
N ALA A 468 5.77 17.12 -7.19
CA ALA A 468 6.58 18.28 -7.52
C ALA A 468 7.01 19.05 -6.26
N THR A 469 6.39 18.81 -5.10
CA THR A 469 6.63 19.57 -3.86
C THR A 469 7.84 19.09 -3.03
N LYS A 470 8.66 18.18 -3.60
CA LYS A 470 9.66 17.40 -2.88
C LYS A 470 11.00 18.04 -2.56
#